data_AF-A0A958F4M1-F1
#
_entry.id   AF-A0A958F4M1-F1
#
_cell.length_a   1.000
_cell.length_b   1.000
_cell.length_c   1.000
_cell.angle_alpha   90.00
_cell.angle_beta   90.00
_cell.angle_gamma   90.00
#
_symmetry.space_group_name_H-M   'P 1'
#
loop_
_entity.id
_entity.type
_entity.pdbx_description
1 polymer ?
#
loop_
_entity_poly.entity_id
_entity_poly.type
_entity_poly.pdbx_seq_one_letter_code
_entity_poly.pdbx_strand_id
1 'polypeptide(L)' 'MNYIYLHGFASSPKSYKGSYIQQRFAEIGKTLHCPDLNGADFEHLTISSQLSIIRELTDSLS' A
#
# COMPACT_ATOMS: atom_id res chain seq x y z
N MET A 1 -4.47 -15.87 0.91
CA MET A 1 -4.53 -15.00 -0.28
C MET A 1 -4.42 -13.57 0.21
N ASN A 2 -3.41 -12.84 -0.24
CA ASN A 2 -3.14 -11.48 0.23
C ASN A 2 -3.56 -10.48 -0.85
N TYR A 3 -4.17 -9.37 -0.44
CA TYR A 3 -4.61 -8.31 -1.34
C TYR A 3 -3.88 -7.03 -0.98
N ILE A 4 -3.22 -6.41 -1.95
CA ILE A 4 -2.39 -5.23 -1.73
C ILE A 4 -2.87 -4.13 -2.68
N TYR A 5 -3.19 -2.96 -2.13
CA TYR A 5 -3.49 -1.76 -2.90
C TYR A 5 -2.26 -0.85 -2.94
N LEU A 6 -1.78 -0.58 -4.15
CA LEU A 6 -0.66 0.33 -4.41
C LEU A 6 -1.23 1.69 -4.81
N HIS A 7 -1.01 2.72 -4.00
CA HIS A 7 -1.45 4.07 -4.34
C HIS A 7 -0.57 4.70 -5.43
N GLY A 8 -1.10 5.71 -6.13
CA GLY A 8 -0.36 6.43 -7.16
C GLY A 8 0.67 7.43 -6.59
N PHE A 9 1.45 8.04 -7.49
CA PHE A 9 2.41 9.10 -7.16
C PHE A 9 1.75 10.26 -6.41
N ALA A 10 2.45 10.82 -5.41
CA ALA A 10 1.99 11.90 -4.54
C ALA A 10 0.64 11.64 -3.83
N SER A 11 0.26 10.36 -3.70
CA SER A 11 -0.90 9.91 -2.93
C SER A 11 -0.44 9.19 -1.67
N SER A 12 -1.37 8.67 -0.87
CA SER A 12 -1.03 7.85 0.32
C SER A 12 -2.10 6.77 0.56
N PRO A 13 -1.85 5.82 1.48
CA PRO A 13 -2.86 4.85 1.92
C PRO A 13 -4.15 5.51 2.43
N LYS A 14 -4.03 6.71 2.99
CA LYS A 14 -5.14 7.50 3.55
C LYS A 14 -5.91 8.30 2.50
N SER A 15 -5.56 8.18 1.22
CA SER A 15 -6.35 8.77 0.13
C SER A 15 -7.79 8.26 0.15
N TYR A 16 -8.70 9.05 -0.44
CA TYR A 16 -10.11 8.66 -0.56
C TYR A 16 -10.26 7.27 -1.21
N LYS A 17 -9.53 7.02 -2.30
CA LYS A 17 -9.55 5.72 -3.00
C LYS A 17 -9.02 4.58 -2.12
N GLY A 18 -7.89 4.80 -1.43
CA GLY A 18 -7.31 3.79 -0.54
C GLY A 18 -8.25 3.39 0.59
N SER A 19 -8.80 4.40 1.29
CA SER A 19 -9.74 4.19 2.40
C SER A 19 -11.04 3.53 1.93
N TYR A 20 -11.59 3.97 0.80
CA TYR A 20 -12.82 3.41 0.23
C TYR A 20 -12.67 1.94 -0.12
N ILE A 21 -11.62 1.55 -0.84
CA ILE A 21 -11.42 0.16 -1.26
C ILE A 21 -11.12 -0.72 -0.05
N GLN A 22 -10.34 -0.23 0.92
CA GLN A 22 -10.06 -0.96 2.15
C GLN A 22 -11.35 -1.26 2.94
N GLN A 23 -12.27 -0.29 3.03
CA GLN A 23 -13.57 -0.50 3.64
C GLN A 23 -14.39 -1.56 2.89
N ARG A 24 -14.44 -1.51 1.56
CA ARG A 24 -15.18 -2.51 0.75
C ARG A 24 -14.62 -3.92 0.90
N PHE A 25 -13.30 -4.06 1.05
CA PHE A 25 -12.67 -5.35 1.34
C PHE A 25 -13.05 -5.86 2.73
N ALA A 26 -13.06 -4.99 3.73
CA ALA A 26 -13.46 -5.35 5.09
C ALA A 26 -14.92 -5.82 5.16
N GLU A 27 -15.84 -5.19 4.40
CA GLU A 27 -17.26 -5.59 4.31
C GLU A 27 -17.46 -7.04 3.83
N ILE A 28 -16.53 -7.58 3.03
CA ILE A 28 -16.55 -8.98 2.55
C ILE A 28 -15.59 -9.90 3.33
N GLY A 29 -15.11 -9.46 4.50
CA GLY A 29 -14.23 -10.25 5.36
C GLY A 29 -12.83 -10.47 4.76
N LYS A 30 -12.35 -9.54 3.92
CA LYS A 30 -11.03 -9.59 3.30
C LYS A 30 -10.16 -8.45 3.81
N THR A 31 -8.90 -8.75 4.14
CA THR A 31 -7.91 -7.73 4.47
C THR A 31 -7.28 -7.18 3.20
N LEU A 32 -7.26 -5.85 3.07
CA LEU A 32 -6.51 -5.13 2.04
C LEU A 32 -5.35 -4.39 2.70
N HIS A 33 -4.13 -4.79 2.36
CA HIS A 33 -2.90 -4.13 2.78
C HIS A 33 -2.68 -2.88 1.92
N CYS A 34 -2.44 -1.75 2.55
CA CYS A 34 -2.22 -0.47 1.88
C CYS A 34 -0.88 0.11 2.37
N PRO A 35 0.29 -0.39 1.91
CA PRO A 35 1.58 0.15 2.31
C PRO A 35 1.74 1.60 1.85
N ASP A 36 2.46 2.40 2.62
CA ASP A 36 2.83 3.76 2.21
C ASP A 36 4.04 3.71 1.27
N LEU A 37 3.80 3.90 -0.02
CA LEU A 37 4.84 3.87 -1.05
C LEU A 37 5.65 5.18 -1.11
N ASN A 38 5.34 6.18 -0.29
CA ASN A 38 6.19 7.37 -0.19
C ASN A 38 7.39 7.14 0.73
N GLY A 39 7.34 6.11 1.59
CA GLY A 39 8.36 5.87 2.61
C GLY A 39 8.52 7.07 3.55
N ALA A 40 9.71 7.18 4.15
CA ALA A 40 10.06 8.28 5.06
C ALA A 40 10.59 9.53 4.34
N ASP A 41 11.09 9.39 3.10
CA ASP A 41 11.70 10.45 2.32
C ASP A 41 11.03 10.53 0.94
N PHE A 42 9.93 11.28 0.88
CA PHE A 42 9.17 11.47 -0.35
C PHE A 42 9.92 12.33 -1.39
N GLU A 43 10.78 13.25 -0.94
CA GLU A 43 11.51 14.15 -1.84
C GLU A 43 12.50 13.37 -2.71
N HIS A 44 13.12 12.33 -2.15
CA HIS A 44 14.06 11.45 -2.85
C HIS A 44 13.43 10.12 -3.28
N LEU A 45 12.12 10.09 -3.50
CA LEU A 45 11.39 8.87 -3.84
C LEU A 45 11.90 8.25 -5.14
N THR A 46 12.21 6.94 -5.09
CA THR A 46 12.59 6.15 -6.27
C THR A 46 11.70 4.92 -6.45
N ILE A 47 11.59 4.41 -7.67
CA ILE A 47 10.90 3.14 -7.94
C ILE A 47 11.54 1.99 -7.13
N SER A 48 12.86 1.96 -6.99
CA SER A 48 13.56 0.94 -6.20
C SER A 48 13.18 0.97 -4.71
N SER A 49 13.00 2.17 -4.13
CA SER A 49 12.51 2.31 -2.75
C SER A 49 11.07 1.78 -2.60
N GLN A 50 10.19 2.04 -3.57
CA GLN A 50 8.83 1.50 -3.58
C GLN A 50 8.81 -0.03 -3.68
N LEU A 51 9.66 -0.60 -4.55
CA LEU A 51 9.80 -2.05 -4.68
C LEU A 51 10.32 -2.71 -3.40
N SER A 52 11.18 -2.02 -2.63
CA SER A 52 11.69 -2.51 -1.35
C SER A 52 10.56 -2.58 -0.30
N ILE A 53 9.72 -1.56 -0.22
CA ILE A 53 8.52 -1.55 0.65
C ILE A 53 7.57 -2.69 0.29
N ILE A 54 7.33 -2.92 -1.00
CA ILE A 54 6.47 -4.02 -1.47
C ILE A 54 7.09 -5.36 -1.10
N ARG A 55 8.40 -5.52 -1.27
CA ARG A 55 9.13 -6.75 -0.91
C ARG A 55 9.03 -7.05 0.58
N GLU A 56 9.33 -6.07 1.43
CA GLU A 56 9.21 -6.21 2.89
C GLU A 56 7.79 -6.62 3.30
N LEU A 57 6.77 -5.99 2.70
CA LEU A 57 5.38 -6.37 2.94
C LEU A 57 5.13 -7.82 2.51
N THR A 58 5.53 -8.22 1.30
CA THR A 58 5.28 -9.58 0.82
C THR A 58 6.01 -10.64 1.63
N ASP A 59 7.24 -10.35 2.07
CA ASP A 59 8.03 -11.24 2.92
C ASP A 59 7.41 -11.37 4.33
N SER A 60 6.72 -10.33 4.83
CA SER A 60 5.97 -10.39 6.09
C SER A 60 4.64 -11.15 6.02
N LEU A 61 4.13 -11.39 4.79
CA LEU A 61 2.85 -12.03 4.53
C LEU A 61 2.98 -13.48 4.04
N SER A 62 4.21 -13.98 3.89
CA SER A 62 4.58 -15.38 3.62
C SER A 62 4.77 -16.16 4.91
#